data_AF-A0A0U5MGN0-F1
#
_entry.id   AF-A0A0U5MGN0-F1
#
_cell.length_a   1.000
_cell.length_b   1.000
_cell.length_c   1.000
_cell.angle_alpha   90.00
_cell.angle_beta   90.00
_cell.angle_gamma   90.00
#
_symmetry.space_group_name_H-M   'P 1'
#
loop_
_entity.id
_entity.type
_entity.pdbx_description
1 polymer ?
#
loop_
_entity_poly.entity_id
_entity_poly.type
_entity_poly.pdbx_seq_one_letter_code
_entity_poly.pdbx_strand_id
1 'polypeptide(L)'
;MRGLRDIYSELFSLGIVRNGRQFGEWMNRGESYLSSSLSRNRRPSTEALLALVSNVSDAIDATNEELVVCTESSEIMEYKEGVEALKKLESEAWSEIWKRVG
;
A
#
# COMPACT_ATOMS: atom_id res chain seq x y z
N MET A 1 8.54 10.85 -6.05
CA MET A 1 7.93 9.52 -6.24
C MET A 1 8.50 8.63 -5.17
N ARG A 2 7.65 8.05 -4.32
CA ARG A 2 8.08 7.02 -3.36
C ARG A 2 8.68 5.84 -4.12
N GLY A 3 9.88 5.44 -3.70
CA GLY A 3 10.48 4.21 -4.19
C GLY A 3 9.76 2.98 -3.61
N LEU A 4 10.07 1.81 -4.17
CA LEU A 4 9.56 0.53 -3.66
C LEU A 4 9.83 0.31 -2.16
N ARG A 5 10.97 0.84 -1.67
CA ARG A 5 11.31 0.82 -0.25
C ARG A 5 10.32 1.62 0.60
N ASP A 6 9.95 2.81 0.14
CA ASP A 6 9.10 3.72 0.90
C ASP A 6 7.67 3.18 0.98
N ILE A 7 7.19 2.58 -0.12
CA ILE A 7 5.88 1.89 -0.15
C ILE A 7 5.90 0.69 0.81
N TYR A 8 6.94 -0.15 0.75
CA TYR A 8 7.07 -1.28 1.67
C TYR A 8 7.14 -0.83 3.13
N SER A 9 7.93 0.20 3.45
CA SER A 9 8.06 0.74 4.80
C SER A 9 6.74 1.26 5.35
N GLU A 10 5.94 1.94 4.54
CA GLU A 10 4.60 2.42 4.93
C GLU A 10 3.65 1.25 5.25
N LEU A 11 3.54 0.27 4.32
CA LEU A 11 2.67 -0.90 4.54
C LEU A 11 3.14 -1.74 5.73
N PHE A 12 4.45 -1.79 5.98
CA PHE A 12 5.02 -2.48 7.12
C PHE A 12 4.72 -1.74 8.44
N SER A 13 4.84 -0.40 8.47
CA SER A 13 4.52 0.39 9.67
C SER A 13 3.04 0.36 10.02
N LEU A 14 2.16 0.21 9.01
CA LEU A 14 0.72 0.04 9.19
C LEU A 14 0.35 -1.41 9.59
N GLY A 15 1.32 -2.34 9.68
CA GLY A 15 1.07 -3.73 10.03
C GLY A 15 0.40 -4.57 8.93
N ILE A 16 0.24 -4.01 7.72
CA ILE A 16 -0.43 -4.63 6.58
C ILE A 16 0.41 -5.76 5.97
N VAL A 17 1.72 -5.55 5.89
CA VAL A 17 2.68 -6.57 5.44
C VAL A 17 3.76 -6.77 6.48
N ARG A 18 4.24 -8.01 6.61
CA ARG A 18 5.28 -8.40 7.57
C ARG A 18 6.60 -8.75 6.92
N ASN A 19 6.62 -8.96 5.60
CA ASN A 19 7.81 -9.38 4.87
C ASN A 19 7.69 -9.05 3.37
N GLY A 20 8.79 -9.27 2.65
CA GLY A 20 8.86 -9.03 1.21
C GLY A 20 7.92 -9.90 0.37
N ARG A 21 7.55 -11.10 0.88
CA ARG A 21 6.60 -11.99 0.20
C ARG A 21 5.20 -11.39 0.17
N GLN A 22 4.67 -11.02 1.34
CA GLN A 22 3.35 -10.36 1.43
C GLN A 22 3.34 -9.06 0.64
N PHE A 23 4.43 -8.30 0.67
CA PHE A 23 4.57 -7.13 -0.17
C PHE A 23 4.52 -7.46 -1.68
N GLY A 24 5.18 -8.53 -2.11
CA GLY A 24 5.09 -9.03 -3.49
C GLY A 24 3.65 -9.35 -3.88
N GLU A 25 2.91 -10.05 -3.02
CA GLU A 25 1.49 -10.38 -3.20
C GLU A 25 0.64 -9.10 -3.38
N TRP A 26 0.85 -8.09 -2.53
CA TRP A 26 0.21 -6.77 -2.63
C TRP A 26 0.50 -6.01 -3.94
N MET A 27 1.64 -6.28 -4.56
CA MET A 27 2.03 -5.69 -5.84
C MET A 27 1.68 -6.59 -7.04
N ASN A 28 1.03 -7.75 -6.81
CA ASN A 28 0.85 -8.82 -7.80
C ASN A 28 2.17 -9.23 -8.49
N ARG A 29 3.17 -9.52 -7.65
CA ARG A 29 4.54 -9.92 -8.03
C ARG A 29 5.02 -11.07 -7.16
N GLY A 30 6.08 -11.74 -7.59
CA GLY A 30 6.70 -12.80 -6.82
C GLY A 30 7.41 -12.30 -5.56
N GLU A 31 7.72 -13.22 -4.65
CA GLU A 31 8.38 -12.96 -3.36
C GLU A 31 9.68 -12.15 -3.45
N SER A 32 10.46 -12.35 -4.51
CA SER A 32 11.72 -11.65 -4.73
C SER A 32 11.56 -10.24 -5.27
N TYR A 33 10.33 -9.74 -5.45
CA TYR A 33 10.09 -8.44 -6.08
C TYR A 33 10.74 -7.28 -5.33
N LEU A 34 10.60 -7.24 -4.00
CA LEU A 34 11.20 -6.20 -3.18
C LEU A 34 12.73 -6.24 -3.28
N SER A 35 13.35 -7.39 -3.03
CA SER A 35 14.82 -7.53 -3.03
C SER A 35 15.44 -7.30 -4.43
N SER A 36 14.82 -7.85 -5.47
CA SER A 36 15.29 -7.71 -6.86
C SER A 36 15.10 -6.30 -7.42
N SER A 37 14.09 -5.56 -6.97
CA SER A 37 13.86 -4.19 -7.42
C SER A 37 14.73 -3.19 -6.68
N LEU A 38 14.94 -3.39 -5.36
CA LEU A 38 15.84 -2.56 -4.56
C LEU A 38 17.29 -2.68 -5.03
N SER A 39 17.80 -3.90 -5.24
CA SER A 39 19.18 -4.12 -5.71
C SER A 39 19.47 -3.49 -7.08
N ARG A 40 18.42 -3.27 -7.89
CA ARG A 40 18.52 -2.71 -9.24
C ARG A 40 18.03 -1.26 -9.33
N ASN A 41 17.71 -0.64 -8.20
CA ASN A 41 17.10 0.69 -8.09
C ASN A 41 15.92 0.89 -9.07
N ARG A 42 15.11 -0.16 -9.25
CA ARG A 42 13.98 -0.16 -10.19
C ARG A 42 12.80 0.54 -9.57
N ARG A 43 12.11 1.34 -10.39
CA ARG A 43 10.80 1.88 -10.05
C ARG A 43 9.72 0.80 -10.22
N PRO A 44 8.65 0.81 -9.42
CA PRO A 44 7.52 -0.09 -9.63
C PRO A 44 6.88 0.17 -10.99
N SER A 45 6.49 -0.90 -11.69
CA SER A 45 5.82 -0.80 -13.00
C SER A 45 4.38 -0.32 -12.83
N THR A 46 3.74 0.13 -13.91
CA THR A 46 2.37 0.63 -13.87
C THR A 46 1.39 -0.45 -13.39
N GLU A 47 1.58 -1.70 -13.81
CA GLU A 47 0.75 -2.82 -13.38
C GLU A 47 0.93 -3.13 -11.89
N ALA A 48 2.14 -2.97 -11.38
CA ALA A 48 2.41 -3.17 -9.96
C ALA A 48 1.76 -2.05 -9.11
N LEU A 49 1.73 -0.82 -9.62
CA LEU A 49 1.02 0.30 -8.99
C LEU A 49 -0.51 0.12 -9.06
N LEU A 50 -1.05 -0.39 -10.16
CA LEU A 50 -2.48 -0.71 -10.27
C LEU A 50 -2.90 -1.80 -9.28
N ALA A 51 -2.08 -2.85 -9.12
CA ALA A 51 -2.30 -3.87 -8.12
C ALA A 51 -2.27 -3.29 -6.69
N LEU A 52 -1.28 -2.44 -6.40
CA LEU A 52 -1.20 -1.73 -5.13
C LEU A 52 -2.48 -0.93 -4.84
N VAL A 53 -2.93 -0.12 -5.80
CA VAL A 53 -4.16 0.68 -5.67
C VAL A 53 -5.37 -0.20 -5.36
N SER A 54 -5.55 -1.29 -6.10
CA SER A 54 -6.66 -2.22 -5.87
C SER A 54 -6.65 -2.75 -4.43
N ASN A 55 -5.51 -3.29 -3.99
CA ASN A 55 -5.39 -3.87 -2.65
C ASN A 55 -5.53 -2.81 -1.54
N VAL A 56 -5.04 -1.59 -1.77
CA VAL A 56 -5.20 -0.47 -0.85
C VAL A 56 -6.67 -0.07 -0.73
N SER A 57 -7.40 0.01 -1.85
CA SER A 57 -8.85 0.32 -1.85
C SER A 57 -9.62 -0.74 -1.06
N ASP A 58 -9.35 -2.02 -1.31
CA ASP A 58 -10.01 -3.13 -0.61
C ASP A 58 -9.73 -3.07 0.91
N ALA A 59 -8.50 -2.71 1.30
CA ALA A 59 -8.14 -2.56 2.71
C ALA A 59 -8.78 -1.32 3.36
N ILE A 60 -8.93 -0.22 2.63
CA ILE A 60 -9.67 0.97 3.10
C ILE A 60 -11.13 0.59 3.36
N ASP A 61 -11.77 -0.10 2.42
CA ASP A 61 -13.16 -0.51 2.53
C ASP A 61 -13.37 -1.44 3.72
N ALA A 62 -12.55 -2.49 3.85
CA ALA A 62 -12.58 -3.39 5.00
C ALA A 62 -12.35 -2.65 6.34
N THR A 63 -11.41 -1.71 6.38
CA THR A 63 -11.13 -0.94 7.61
C THR A 63 -12.28 0.00 7.97
N ASN A 64 -12.95 0.58 6.97
CA ASN A 64 -14.15 1.41 7.20
C ASN A 64 -15.32 0.57 7.70
N GLU A 65 -15.49 -0.67 7.22
CA GLU A 65 -16.51 -1.59 7.73
C GLU A 65 -16.28 -1.94 9.20
N GLU A 66 -15.04 -2.24 9.60
CA GLU A 66 -14.68 -2.48 11.01
C GLU A 66 -14.89 -1.23 11.88
N LEU A 67 -14.58 -0.04 11.36
CA LEU A 67 -14.80 1.24 12.04
C LEU A 67 -16.27 1.49 12.41
N VAL A 68 -17.23 0.97 11.64
CA VAL A 68 -18.67 1.16 11.92
C VAL A 68 -19.10 0.42 13.18
N VAL A 69 -18.47 -0.71 13.48
CA VAL A 69 -18.83 -1.58 14.61
C VAL A 69 -17.87 -1.44 15.80
N CYS A 70 -16.74 -0.75 15.63
CA CYS A 70 -15.77 -0.51 16.68
C CYS A 70 -16.33 0.44 17.76
N THR A 71 -16.25 0.01 19.02
CA THR A 71 -16.71 0.80 20.18
C THR A 71 -15.56 1.41 20.98
N GLU A 72 -14.33 0.92 20.78
CA GLU A 72 -13.15 1.35 21.52
C GLU A 72 -12.53 2.61 20.88
N SER A 73 -12.53 3.71 21.63
CA SER A 73 -12.12 5.02 21.08
C SER A 73 -10.66 5.07 20.62
N SER A 74 -9.76 4.31 21.25
CA SER A 74 -8.36 4.21 20.80
C SER A 74 -8.24 3.48 19.47
N GLU A 75 -8.95 2.37 19.30
CA GLU A 75 -8.95 1.59 18.05
C GLU A 75 -9.58 2.38 16.91
N ILE A 76 -10.66 3.13 17.17
CA ILE A 76 -11.27 4.04 16.20
C ILE A 76 -10.26 5.06 15.67
N MET A 77 -9.41 5.61 16.55
CA MET A 77 -8.40 6.58 16.15
C MET A 77 -7.30 5.92 15.29
N GLU A 78 -6.80 4.77 15.71
CA GLU A 78 -5.80 3.99 14.96
C GLU A 78 -6.31 3.62 13.55
N TYR A 79 -7.56 3.16 13.44
CA TYR A 79 -8.16 2.87 12.14
C TYR A 79 -8.30 4.10 11.25
N LYS A 80 -8.72 5.24 11.81
CA LYS A 80 -8.83 6.50 11.04
C LYS A 80 -7.47 6.95 10.51
N GLU A 81 -6.44 6.93 11.35
CA GLU A 81 -5.08 7.27 10.95
C GLU A 81 -4.55 6.31 9.87
N GLY A 82 -4.82 5.01 10.01
CA GLY A 82 -4.48 4.00 9.01
C GLY A 82 -5.18 4.25 7.66
N VAL A 83 -6.48 4.56 7.68
CA VAL A 83 -7.25 4.89 6.47
C VAL A 83 -6.70 6.16 5.80
N GLU A 84 -6.32 7.19 6.56
CA GLU A 84 -5.72 8.40 5.99
C GLU A 84 -4.37 8.11 5.32
N ALA A 85 -3.52 7.31 5.95
CA ALA A 85 -2.24 6.90 5.38
C ALA A 85 -2.44 6.10 4.07
N LEU A 86 -3.41 5.19 4.05
CA LEU A 86 -3.76 4.40 2.86
C LEU A 86 -4.30 5.27 1.73
N LYS A 87 -5.22 6.21 2.00
CA LYS A 87 -5.73 7.15 0.99
C LYS A 87 -4.63 8.00 0.38
N LYS A 88 -3.66 8.43 1.20
CA LYS A 88 -2.49 9.15 0.73
C LYS A 88 -1.63 8.28 -0.19
N LEU A 89 -1.37 7.03 0.20
CA LEU A 89 -0.62 6.08 -0.61
C LEU A 89 -1.30 5.81 -1.96
N GLU A 90 -2.62 5.61 -1.95
CA GLU A 90 -3.44 5.42 -3.15
C GLU A 90 -3.36 6.63 -4.10
N SER A 91 -3.52 7.84 -3.57
CA SER A 91 -3.44 9.08 -4.33
C SER A 91 -2.06 9.28 -4.97
N GLU A 92 -0.99 8.99 -4.22
CA GLU A 92 0.38 9.04 -4.72
C GLU A 92 0.62 8.02 -5.85
N ALA A 93 0.09 6.80 -5.71
CA ALA A 93 0.17 5.77 -6.74
C ALA A 93 -0.59 6.18 -8.02
N TRP A 94 -1.80 6.72 -7.89
CA TRP A 94 -2.56 7.25 -9.04
C TRP A 94 -1.86 8.40 -9.73
N SER A 95 -1.31 9.35 -8.97
CA SER A 95 -0.54 10.47 -9.53
C SER A 95 0.61 9.97 -10.40
N GLU A 96 1.27 8.90 -9.96
CA GLU A 96 2.37 8.29 -10.70
C GLU A 96 1.91 7.53 -11.94
N ILE A 97 0.81 6.79 -11.86
CA ILE A 97 0.21 6.13 -13.02
C ILE A 97 -0.15 7.16 -14.08
N TRP A 98 -0.83 8.25 -13.70
CA TRP A 98 -1.25 9.29 -14.65
C TRP A 98 -0.08 9.97 -15.35
N LYS A 99 1.02 10.24 -14.63
CA LYS A 99 2.25 10.80 -15.22
C LYS A 99 2.91 9.94 -16.29
N ARG A 100 2.59 8.63 -16.33
CA ARG A 100 3.17 7.69 -17.30
C ARG A 100 2.28 7.47 -18.52
N VAL A 101 1.00 7.81 -18.40
CA VAL A 101 -0.02 7.60 -19.44
C VAL A 101 -0.36 8.90 -20.18
N GLY A 102 -0.17 10.06 -19.53
CA GLY A 102 -0.25 11.39 -20.15
C GLY A 102 1.07 11.81 -20.78
#